data_AF-A0A957HG29-F1
#
_entry.id   AF-A0A957HG29-F1
#
_cell.length_a   1.000
_cell.length_b   1.000
_cell.length_c   1.000
_cell.angle_alpha   90.00
_cell.angle_beta   90.00
_cell.angle_gamma   90.00
#
_symmetry.space_group_name_H-M   'P 1'
#
loop_
_entity.id
_entity.type
_entity.pdbx_description
1 polymer ?
#
loop_
_entity_poly.entity_id
_entity_poly.type
_entity_poly.pdbx_seq_one_letter_code
_entity_poly.pdbx_strand_id
1 'polypeptide(L)'
;WHQTLANILGKPIEISQVEEATATGAALLAAIGTGELKDYAAAANLMQTERQVITPDTSVVTLYEAGYSQFCGLYPTLKDDFHRLSSLS
;
A
#
# COMPACT_ATOMS: atom_id res chain seq x y z
N TRP A 1 5.51 2.15 11.09
CA TRP A 1 5.52 2.63 9.69
C TRP A 1 4.10 2.80 9.13
N HIS A 2 3.17 1.85 9.34
CA HIS A 2 1.78 2.00 8.89
C HIS A 2 1.08 3.30 9.35
N GLN A 3 1.23 3.70 10.62
CA GLN A 3 0.68 4.99 11.11
C GLN A 3 1.25 6.19 10.35
N THR A 4 2.55 6.19 10.09
CA THR A 4 3.23 7.22 9.31
C THR A 4 2.65 7.29 7.90
N LEU A 5 2.44 6.14 7.24
CA LEU A 5 1.80 6.10 5.92
C LEU A 5 0.35 6.61 5.97
N ALA A 6 -0.44 6.22 6.96
CA ALA A 6 -1.82 6.69 7.10
C ALA A 6 -1.85 8.21 7.25
N ASN A 7 -0.97 8.76 8.07
CA ASN A 7 -0.83 10.21 8.28
C ASN A 7 -0.38 10.95 7.02
N ILE A 8 0.60 10.41 6.28
CA ILE A 8 1.07 11.00 5.01
C ILE A 8 -0.03 10.96 3.95
N LEU A 9 -0.76 9.86 3.84
CA LEU A 9 -1.82 9.69 2.84
C LEU A 9 -3.12 10.40 3.23
N GLY A 10 -3.28 10.79 4.49
CA GLY A 10 -4.52 11.35 5.02
C GLY A 10 -5.71 10.38 4.95
N LYS A 11 -5.45 9.06 4.86
CA LYS A 11 -6.48 8.03 4.62
C LYS A 11 -6.31 6.84 5.57
N PRO A 12 -7.42 6.18 5.95
CA PRO A 12 -7.33 4.91 6.67
C PRO A 12 -6.59 3.86 5.84
N ILE A 13 -5.72 3.10 6.51
CA ILE A 13 -5.00 1.96 5.93
C ILE A 13 -5.55 0.68 6.57
N GLU A 14 -6.00 -0.25 5.72
CA GLU A 14 -6.38 -1.59 6.13
C GLU A 14 -5.18 -2.53 5.95
N ILE A 15 -4.84 -3.29 7.00
CA ILE A 15 -3.73 -4.24 6.98
C ILE A 15 -4.29 -5.62 6.58
N SER A 16 -3.79 -6.15 5.47
CA SER A 16 -4.06 -7.53 5.06
C SER A 16 -3.43 -8.51 6.06
N GLN A 17 -4.24 -9.43 6.58
CA GLN A 17 -3.78 -10.54 7.42
C GLN A 17 -3.35 -11.77 6.61
N VAL A 18 -3.49 -11.73 5.28
CA VAL A 18 -3.07 -12.82 4.40
C VAL A 18 -1.57 -12.67 4.10
N GLU A 19 -0.75 -13.50 4.76
CA GLU A 19 0.70 -13.52 4.57
C GLU A 19 1.08 -13.83 3.11
N GLU A 20 0.48 -14.89 2.54
CA GLU A 20 0.77 -15.37 1.19
C GLU A 20 -0.38 -15.05 0.23
N ALA A 21 -0.65 -13.76 0.03
CA ALA A 21 -1.79 -13.28 -0.78
C ALA A 21 -1.77 -13.83 -2.21
N THR A 22 -0.58 -13.88 -2.84
CA THR A 22 -0.43 -14.35 -4.22
C THR A 22 -0.74 -15.84 -4.35
N ALA A 23 -0.17 -16.68 -3.48
CA ALA A 23 -0.39 -18.13 -3.52
C ALA A 23 -1.84 -18.48 -3.17
N THR A 24 -2.42 -17.79 -2.18
CA THR A 24 -3.82 -17.96 -1.80
C THR A 24 -4.76 -17.59 -2.96
N GLY A 25 -4.48 -16.48 -3.64
CA GLY A 25 -5.23 -16.08 -4.83
C GLY A 25 -5.17 -17.12 -5.95
N ALA A 26 -3.99 -17.68 -6.23
CA ALA A 26 -3.82 -18.74 -7.22
C ALA A 26 -4.62 -20.00 -6.87
N ALA A 27 -4.61 -20.42 -5.59
CA ALA A 27 -5.37 -21.57 -5.12
C ALA A 27 -6.88 -21.36 -5.25
N LEU A 28 -7.39 -20.18 -4.91
CA LEU A 28 -8.81 -19.84 -5.07
C LEU A 28 -9.24 -19.83 -6.54
N LEU A 29 -8.40 -19.29 -7.43
CA LEU A 29 -8.65 -19.31 -8.86
C LEU A 29 -8.69 -20.74 -9.42
N ALA A 30 -7.76 -21.59 -8.99
CA ALA A 30 -7.77 -23.01 -9.35
C ALA A 30 -9.05 -23.70 -8.87
N ALA A 31 -9.46 -23.46 -7.62
CA ALA A 31 -10.68 -24.03 -7.05
C ALA A 31 -11.96 -23.60 -7.80
N ILE A 32 -12.03 -22.35 -8.28
CA ILE A 32 -13.12 -21.91 -9.16
C ILE A 32 -13.04 -22.64 -10.50
N GLY A 33 -11.85 -22.74 -11.10
CA GLY A 33 -11.64 -23.39 -12.39
C GLY A 33 -11.94 -24.90 -12.40
N THR A 34 -11.74 -25.58 -11.26
CA THR A 34 -12.08 -27.00 -11.09
C THR A 34 -13.52 -27.24 -10.63
N GLY A 35 -14.27 -26.17 -10.32
CA GLY A 35 -15.66 -26.25 -9.84
C GLY A 35 -15.83 -26.56 -8.35
N GLU A 36 -14.72 -26.60 -7.58
CA GLU A 36 -14.75 -26.73 -6.11
C GLU A 36 -15.35 -25.49 -5.44
N LEU A 37 -15.14 -24.31 -6.05
CA LEU A 37 -15.81 -23.07 -5.67
C LEU A 37 -16.73 -22.58 -6.79
N LYS A 38 -17.93 -22.14 -6.40
CA LYS A 38 -18.98 -21.70 -7.33
C LYS A 38 -18.60 -20.45 -8.13
N ASP A 39 -18.06 -19.45 -7.44
CA ASP A 39 -17.79 -18.13 -8.02
C ASP A 39 -16.79 -17.35 -7.15
N TYR A 40 -16.42 -16.16 -7.64
CA TYR A 40 -15.53 -15.24 -6.92
C TYR A 40 -16.11 -14.74 -5.60
N ALA A 41 -17.44 -14.69 -5.44
CA ALA A 41 -18.06 -14.26 -4.19
C ALA A 41 -17.86 -15.31 -3.10
N ALA A 42 -17.97 -16.60 -3.44
CA ALA A 42 -17.63 -17.70 -2.54
C ALA A 42 -16.15 -17.64 -2.12
N ALA A 43 -15.24 -17.36 -3.06
CA ALA A 43 -13.82 -17.20 -2.77
C ALA A 43 -13.54 -15.99 -1.84
N ALA A 44 -14.19 -14.84 -2.08
CA ALA A 44 -14.04 -13.66 -1.24
C ALA A 44 -14.54 -13.87 0.19
N ASN A 45 -15.61 -14.66 0.36
CA ASN A 45 -16.13 -15.00 1.69
C ASN A 45 -15.14 -15.82 2.52
N LEU A 46 -14.35 -16.69 1.88
CA LEU A 46 -13.31 -17.47 2.56
C LEU A 46 -12.12 -16.60 3.02
N MET A 47 -11.93 -15.44 2.39
CA MET A 47 -10.85 -14.50 2.71
C MET A 47 -11.25 -13.43 3.72
N GLN A 48 -12.46 -13.50 4.30
CA GLN A 48 -12.87 -12.56 5.34
C GLN A 48 -12.05 -12.80 6.60
N THR A 49 -11.10 -11.91 6.87
CA THR A 49 -10.27 -11.89 8.07
C THR A 49 -10.61 -10.69 8.94
N GLU A 50 -10.17 -10.72 10.20
CA GLU A 50 -10.33 -9.57 11.09
C GLU A 50 -9.64 -8.34 10.49
N ARG A 51 -10.39 -7.25 10.35
CA ARG A 51 -9.87 -6.00 9.77
C ARG A 51 -9.10 -5.23 10.82
N GLN A 52 -7.80 -5.11 10.61
CA GLN A 52 -7.00 -4.14 11.33
C GLN A 52 -6.93 -2.85 10.51
N VAL A 53 -7.57 -1.79 10.99
CA VAL A 53 -7.61 -0.48 10.32
C VAL A 53 -6.84 0.53 11.15
N ILE A 54 -5.91 1.23 10.50
CA ILE A 54 -5.15 2.35 11.09
C ILE A 54 -5.66 3.65 10.48
N THR A 55 -6.22 4.52 11.32
CA THR A 55 -6.73 5.82 10.89
C THR A 55 -5.66 6.91 11.01
N PRO A 56 -5.70 7.93 10.13
CA PRO A 56 -4.77 9.05 10.22
C PRO A 56 -5.05 9.89 11.47
N ASP A 57 -3.98 10.39 12.08
CA ASP A 57 -4.07 11.45 13.09
C ASP A 57 -4.21 12.80 12.38
N THR A 58 -5.42 13.34 12.42
CA THR A 58 -5.77 14.63 11.78
C THR A 58 -4.90 15.80 12.23
N SER A 59 -4.30 15.74 13.43
CA SER A 59 -3.46 16.83 13.95
C SER A 59 -2.12 16.97 13.21
N VAL A 60 -1.67 15.90 12.55
CA VAL A 60 -0.37 15.87 11.86
C VAL A 60 -0.47 15.74 10.34
N VAL A 61 -1.65 15.49 9.77
CA VAL A 61 -1.84 15.40 8.31
C VAL A 61 -1.37 16.68 7.62
N THR A 62 -1.76 17.86 8.11
CA THR A 62 -1.34 19.16 7.56
C THR A 62 0.17 19.34 7.59
N LEU A 63 0.84 18.85 8.65
CA LEU A 63 2.30 18.89 8.76
C LEU A 63 2.95 18.00 7.69
N TYR A 64 2.44 16.79 7.48
CA TYR A 64 2.94 15.88 6.46
C TYR A 64 2.68 16.39 5.04
N GLU A 65 1.54 17.02 4.78
CA GLU A 65 1.24 17.65 3.48
C GLU A 65 2.25 18.76 3.15
N ALA A 66 2.55 19.63 4.11
CA ALA A 66 3.56 20.68 3.93
C ALA A 66 4.95 20.10 3.66
N GLY A 67 5.35 19.07 4.41
CA GLY A 67 6.61 18.35 4.20
C GLY A 67 6.68 17.66 2.83
N TYR A 68 5.59 17.03 2.40
CA TYR A 68 5.49 16.36 1.10
C TYR A 68 5.63 17.35 -0.05
N SER A 69 4.99 18.53 0.05
CA SER A 69 5.15 19.59 -0.95
C SER A 69 6.61 20.03 -1.10
N GLN A 70 7.35 20.16 0.00
CA GLN A 70 8.78 20.48 -0.05
C GLN A 70 9.59 19.36 -0.70
N PHE A 71 9.33 18.11 -0.31
CA PHE A 71 9.98 16.94 -0.93
C PHE A 71 9.77 16.88 -2.45
N CYS A 72 8.54 17.12 -2.92
CA CYS A 72 8.21 17.19 -4.34
C CYS A 72 8.97 18.29 -5.08
N GLY A 73 9.27 19.42 -4.43
CA GLY A 73 10.08 20.50 -5.00
C GLY A 73 11.59 20.21 -5.01
N LEU A 74 12.08 19.45 -4.04
CA LEU A 74 13.49 19.09 -3.93
C LEU A 74 13.93 18.13 -5.03
N TYR A 75 13.12 17.10 -5.34
CA TYR A 75 13.49 16.10 -6.34
C TYR A 75 13.88 16.68 -7.72
N PRO A 76 13.05 17.52 -8.38
CA PRO A 76 13.41 18.07 -9.68
C PRO A 76 14.65 18.96 -9.61
N THR A 77 14.88 19.64 -8.48
CA THR A 77 16.07 20.48 -8.26
C THR A 77 17.35 19.65 -8.22
N LEU A 78 17.31 18.49 -7.56
CA LEU A 78 18.49 17.66 -7.32
C LEU A 78 18.72 16.57 -8.37
N LYS A 79 17.71 16.29 -9.22
CA LYS A 79 17.76 15.18 -10.19
C LYS A 79 19.01 15.22 -11.07
N ASP A 80 19.32 16.38 -11.67
CA ASP A 80 20.45 16.51 -12.58
C ASP A 80 21.79 16.48 -11.84
N ASP A 81 21.84 16.98 -10.60
CA ASP A 81 23.03 16.87 -9.75
C ASP A 81 23.36 15.41 -9.44
N PHE A 82 22.36 14.58 -9.12
CA PHE A 82 22.57 13.16 -8.90
C PHE A 82 23.06 12.44 -10.17
N HIS A 83 22.54 12.80 -11.35
CA HIS A 83 23.06 12.29 -12.61
C HIS A 83 24.52 12.69 -12.85
N ARG A 84 24.89 13.96 -12.61
CA ARG A 84 26.27 14.44 -12.71
C ARG A 84 27.20 13.67 -11.78
N LEU A 85 26.83 13.52 -10.52
CA LEU A 85 27.62 12.77 -9.53
C LEU A 85 27.85 11.31 -9.95
N SER A 86 26.84 10.64 -10.51
CA SER A 86 26.97 9.26 -10.97
C SER A 86 27.92 9.07 -12.15
N SER A 87 28.18 10.14 -12.93
CA SER A 87 29.11 10.08 -14.07
C SER A 87 30.58 10.27 -13.69
N LEU A 88 30.85 10.64 -12.43
CA LEU A 88 32.21 10.83 -11.90
C LEU A 88 32.80 9.56 -11.26
N SER A 89 31.98 8.50 -11.08
CA SER A 89 32.40 7.17 -10.60
C SER A 89 32.57 6.20 -11.75
#